data_AF-A0A7S2Z8T1-F1
#
_entry.id   AF-A0A7S2Z8T1-F1
#
_cell.length_a   1.000
_cell.length_b   1.000
_cell.length_c   1.000
_cell.angle_alpha   90.00
_cell.angle_beta   90.00
_cell.angle_gamma   90.00
#
_symmetry.space_group_name_H-M   'P 1'
#
loop_
_entity.id
_entity.type
_entity.pdbx_description
1 polymer ?
#
loop_
_entity_poly.entity_id
_entity_poly.type
_entity_poly.pdbx_seq_one_letter_code
_entity_poly.pdbx_strand_id
1 'polypeptide(L)'
;MVNVSKVPEDIFMVIRVVTLIRGMLAAFACDLSCSLVWEPFARRALAKYNVACPVPEGMVASNNPVHGGGARPPLTRRMSGIFRDMRRVAHWMQTKGLPHNRQALTPMAVHGVTSIKRLAELALNRDPILDSALARFTAGDQERAKALATEEFKEQVWQEWREQAQRKERELEQEAPLMGTISEGRPVAAVKKKSRIARWLRIK
;
A
#
# COMPACT_ATOMS: atom_id res chain seq x y z
N MET A 1 -10.42 -10.65 38.21
CA MET A 1 -8.97 -10.73 38.50
C MET A 1 -8.61 -12.18 38.72
N VAL A 2 -7.73 -12.75 37.90
CA VAL A 2 -7.23 -14.13 38.09
C VAL A 2 -6.04 -14.06 39.03
N ASN A 3 -6.08 -14.78 40.15
CA ASN A 3 -5.01 -14.75 41.15
C ASN A 3 -3.86 -15.66 40.69
N VAL A 4 -2.71 -15.07 40.37
CA VAL A 4 -1.57 -15.74 39.71
C VAL A 4 -0.95 -16.83 40.59
N SER A 5 -1.13 -16.76 41.91
CA SER A 5 -0.67 -17.74 42.90
C SER A 5 -1.42 -19.08 42.89
N LYS A 6 -2.51 -19.20 42.11
CA LYS A 6 -3.28 -20.46 41.97
C LYS A 6 -2.91 -21.27 40.72
N VAL A 7 -1.96 -20.80 39.91
CA VAL A 7 -1.57 -21.51 38.69
C VAL A 7 -0.56 -22.60 39.06
N PRO A 8 -0.84 -23.89 38.77
CA PRO A 8 0.11 -24.98 38.97
C PRO A 8 1.46 -24.70 38.31
N GLU A 9 2.56 -25.07 38.98
CA GLU A 9 3.93 -24.76 38.55
C GLU A 9 4.24 -25.30 37.14
N ASP A 10 3.74 -26.48 36.81
CA ASP A 10 3.86 -27.09 35.48
C ASP A 10 3.26 -26.21 34.38
N ILE A 11 2.10 -25.61 34.65
CA ILE A 11 1.42 -24.71 33.69
C ILE A 11 2.23 -23.43 33.54
N PHE A 12 2.81 -22.94 34.62
CA PHE A 12 3.67 -21.75 34.58
C PHE A 12 4.96 -21.98 33.79
N MET A 13 5.58 -23.17 33.92
CA MET A 13 6.71 -23.57 33.08
C MET A 13 6.34 -23.65 31.60
N VAL A 14 5.19 -24.24 31.26
CA VAL A 14 4.72 -24.31 29.87
C VAL A 14 4.50 -22.91 29.30
N ILE A 15 3.88 -22.01 30.06
CA ILE A 15 3.69 -20.61 29.65
C ILE A 15 5.05 -19.95 29.36
N ARG A 16 6.05 -20.15 30.23
CA ARG A 16 7.41 -19.61 30.05
C ARG A 16 8.13 -20.17 28.82
N VAL A 17 8.04 -21.46 28.56
CA VAL A 17 8.66 -22.08 27.37
C VAL A 17 8.01 -21.53 26.09
N VAL A 18 6.68 -21.42 26.08
CA VAL A 18 5.93 -20.89 24.93
C VAL A 18 6.28 -19.41 24.68
N THR A 19 6.43 -18.59 25.72
CA THR A 19 6.81 -17.17 25.55
C THR A 19 8.25 -17.01 25.05
N LEU A 20 9.18 -17.86 25.48
CA LEU A 20 10.56 -17.88 24.96
C LEU A 20 10.61 -18.25 23.49
N ILE A 21 9.94 -19.34 23.10
CA ILE A 21 9.85 -19.76 21.70
C ILE A 21 9.20 -18.67 20.84
N ARG A 22 8.17 -18.00 21.35
CA ARG A 22 7.55 -16.86 20.66
C ARG A 22 8.54 -15.69 20.48
N GLY A 23 9.34 -15.38 21.50
CA GLY A 23 10.38 -14.35 21.42
C GLY A 23 11.44 -14.68 20.35
N MET A 24 11.87 -15.94 20.29
CA MET A 24 12.81 -16.41 19.26
C MET A 24 12.20 -16.34 17.86
N LEU A 25 10.98 -16.82 17.66
CA LEU A 25 10.29 -16.78 16.35
C LEU A 25 10.06 -15.34 15.88
N ALA A 26 9.75 -14.42 16.80
CA ALA A 26 9.62 -12.99 16.51
C ALA A 26 10.97 -12.39 16.04
N ALA A 27 12.09 -12.80 16.64
CA ALA A 27 13.43 -12.36 16.22
C ALA A 27 13.77 -12.80 14.78
N PHE A 28 13.21 -13.92 14.31
CA PHE A 28 13.34 -14.40 12.93
C PHE A 28 12.25 -13.87 11.98
N ALA A 29 11.44 -12.89 12.40
CA ALA A 29 10.28 -12.38 11.66
C ALA A 29 9.25 -13.47 11.26
N CYS A 30 9.24 -14.60 11.97
CA CYS A 30 8.25 -15.66 11.84
C CYS A 30 7.11 -15.38 12.83
N ASP A 31 6.18 -14.51 12.45
CA ASP A 31 5.00 -14.22 13.28
C ASP A 31 3.94 -15.32 13.09
N LEU A 32 4.12 -16.44 13.79
CA LEU A 32 3.09 -17.46 13.94
C LEU A 32 2.01 -16.91 14.87
N SER A 33 0.82 -16.63 14.34
CA SER A 33 -0.33 -16.26 15.16
C SER A 33 -0.59 -17.39 16.14
N CYS A 34 -0.18 -17.23 17.40
CA CYS A 34 -0.32 -18.28 18.41
C CYS A 34 -1.75 -18.82 18.46
N SER A 35 -2.75 -17.95 18.21
CA SER A 35 -4.16 -18.33 18.08
C SER A 35 -4.36 -19.51 17.12
N LEU A 36 -3.77 -19.48 15.92
CA LEU A 36 -3.93 -20.55 14.92
C LEU A 36 -3.34 -21.88 15.38
N VAL A 37 -2.31 -21.83 16.24
CA VAL A 37 -1.64 -23.03 16.75
C VAL A 37 -2.41 -23.64 17.92
N TRP A 38 -2.84 -22.83 18.91
CA TRP A 38 -3.48 -23.36 20.12
C TRP A 38 -5.00 -23.50 20.03
N GLU A 39 -5.66 -22.74 19.15
CA GLU A 39 -7.12 -22.77 18.95
C GLU A 39 -7.69 -24.17 18.68
N PRO A 40 -7.14 -25.01 17.77
CA PRO A 40 -7.69 -26.35 17.55
C PRO A 40 -7.59 -27.24 18.80
N PHE A 41 -6.54 -27.08 19.61
CA PHE A 41 -6.37 -27.85 20.84
C PHE A 41 -7.29 -27.35 21.95
N ALA A 42 -7.47 -26.04 22.11
CA ALA A 42 -8.39 -25.48 23.07
C ALA A 42 -9.85 -25.80 22.73
N ARG A 43 -10.24 -25.76 21.45
CA ARG A 43 -11.58 -26.18 21.01
C ARG A 43 -11.84 -27.65 21.35
N ARG A 44 -10.88 -28.54 21.11
CA ARG A 44 -10.99 -29.96 21.50
C ARG A 44 -11.10 -30.14 23.02
N ALA A 45 -10.34 -29.39 23.80
CA ALA A 45 -10.42 -29.43 25.26
C ALA A 45 -11.80 -28.94 25.75
N LEU A 46 -12.30 -27.82 25.22
CA LEU A 46 -13.62 -27.27 25.58
C LEU A 46 -14.77 -28.19 25.17
N ALA A 47 -14.67 -28.85 24.02
CA ALA A 47 -15.63 -29.87 23.58
C ALA A 47 -15.68 -31.07 24.55
N LYS A 48 -14.54 -31.50 25.10
CA LYS A 48 -14.48 -32.57 26.11
C LYS A 48 -15.21 -32.21 27.41
N TYR A 49 -15.31 -30.93 27.74
CA TYR A 49 -15.97 -30.43 28.96
C TYR A 49 -17.37 -29.84 28.69
N ASN A 50 -17.95 -30.03 27.50
CA ASN A 50 -19.27 -29.50 27.11
C ASN A 50 -19.43 -27.98 27.31
N VAL A 51 -18.34 -27.21 27.19
CA VAL A 51 -18.39 -25.76 27.31
C VAL A 51 -18.70 -25.16 25.93
N ALA A 52 -19.79 -24.40 25.83
CA ALA A 52 -20.19 -23.74 24.59
C ALA A 52 -19.11 -22.73 24.15
N CYS A 53 -18.59 -22.91 22.94
CA CYS A 53 -17.59 -22.02 22.36
C CYS A 53 -18.30 -20.73 21.88
N PRO A 54 -17.92 -19.52 22.35
CA PRO A 54 -18.63 -18.28 22.03
C PRO A 54 -18.38 -17.72 20.61
N VAL A 55 -17.68 -18.46 19.73
CA VAL A 55 -17.33 -17.98 18.39
C VAL A 55 -18.13 -18.77 17.34
N PRO A 56 -19.02 -18.11 16.56
CA PRO A 56 -19.85 -18.79 15.56
C PRO A 56 -19.00 -19.50 14.49
N GLU A 57 -19.38 -20.73 14.15
CA GLU A 57 -18.94 -21.45 12.97
C GLU A 57 -19.42 -20.70 11.72
N GLY A 58 -18.50 -19.98 11.06
CA GLY A 58 -18.85 -19.18 9.89
C GLY A 58 -17.81 -18.13 9.49
N MET A 59 -16.89 -17.74 10.37
CA MET A 59 -15.75 -16.89 10.00
C MET A 59 -14.55 -17.72 9.53
N VAL A 60 -14.75 -18.52 8.47
CA VAL A 60 -13.63 -19.00 7.65
C VAL A 60 -13.35 -17.95 6.59
N ALA A 61 -12.69 -16.85 6.99
CA ALA A 61 -11.87 -15.97 6.16
C ALA A 61 -11.46 -14.72 6.96
N SER A 62 -10.64 -14.89 8.01
CA SER A 62 -9.85 -13.76 8.49
C SER A 62 -8.51 -14.27 9.00
N ASN A 63 -7.57 -14.44 8.07
CA ASN A 63 -6.17 -14.55 8.42
C ASN A 63 -5.72 -13.22 9.04
N ASN A 64 -5.67 -13.25 10.38
CA ASN A 64 -5.22 -12.25 11.34
C ASN A 64 -6.30 -11.30 11.89
N PRO A 65 -6.19 -10.97 13.19
CA PRO A 65 -5.56 -9.69 13.51
C PRO A 65 -4.65 -9.73 14.75
N VAL A 66 -3.58 -8.93 14.67
CA VAL A 66 -2.85 -8.36 15.81
C VAL A 66 -3.83 -7.94 16.91
N HIS A 67 -3.75 -8.53 18.10
CA HIS A 67 -4.29 -7.98 19.36
C HIS A 67 -3.26 -8.20 20.47
N GLY A 68 -2.29 -7.27 20.55
CA GLY A 68 -1.81 -6.79 21.85
C GLY A 68 -2.79 -5.71 22.32
N GLY A 69 -3.20 -5.80 23.58
CA GLY A 69 -4.39 -5.15 24.12
C GLY A 69 -4.34 -3.62 24.17
N GLY A 70 -5.55 -3.05 24.24
CA GLY A 70 -5.79 -1.62 24.48
C GLY A 70 -6.81 -1.07 23.48
N ALA A 71 -8.03 -0.82 23.98
CA ALA A 71 -9.09 -0.01 23.37
C ALA A 71 -9.16 -0.02 21.82
N ARG A 72 -10.06 -0.82 21.25
CA ARG A 72 -10.42 -0.76 19.81
C ARG A 72 -10.74 0.69 19.40
N PRO A 73 -9.96 1.34 18.51
CA PRO A 73 -10.50 2.38 17.65
C PRO A 73 -11.06 1.72 16.37
N PRO A 74 -12.00 2.36 15.66
CA PRO A 74 -12.62 1.79 14.47
C PRO A 74 -11.65 1.87 13.27
N LEU A 75 -10.80 0.85 13.07
CA LEU A 75 -9.79 0.82 11.99
C LEU A 75 -10.12 -0.14 10.83
N THR A 76 -11.34 -0.66 10.74
CA THR A 76 -11.68 -1.76 9.81
C THR A 76 -11.84 -1.36 8.34
N ARG A 77 -11.88 -0.06 7.98
CA ARG A 77 -12.01 0.39 6.58
C ARG A 77 -10.70 0.78 5.89
N ARG A 78 -9.65 1.17 6.63
CA ARG A 78 -8.36 1.59 6.04
C ARG A 78 -7.47 0.42 5.67
N MET A 79 -7.50 -0.68 6.43
CA MET A 79 -6.63 -1.83 6.18
C MET A 79 -6.96 -2.58 4.89
N SER A 80 -8.24 -2.69 4.51
CA SER A 80 -8.64 -3.34 3.24
C SER A 80 -8.10 -2.59 2.02
N GLY A 81 -8.02 -1.26 2.09
CA GLY A 81 -7.39 -0.42 1.06
C GLY A 81 -5.91 -0.75 0.90
N ILE A 82 -5.18 -0.85 2.01
CA ILE A 82 -3.74 -1.18 2.01
C ILE A 82 -3.50 -2.54 1.33
N PHE A 83 -4.27 -3.58 1.67
CA PHE A 83 -4.10 -4.90 1.05
C PHE A 83 -4.39 -4.88 -0.46
N ARG A 84 -5.41 -4.14 -0.89
CA ARG A 84 -5.73 -3.97 -2.31
C ARG A 84 -4.59 -3.26 -3.04
N ASP A 85 -4.07 -2.19 -2.46
CA ASP A 85 -3.03 -1.38 -3.08
C ASP A 85 -1.70 -2.15 -3.12
N MET A 86 -1.37 -2.89 -2.05
CA MET A 86 -0.22 -3.80 -2.02
C MET A 86 -0.32 -4.94 -3.02
N ARG A 87 -1.53 -5.44 -3.33
CA ARG A 87 -1.71 -6.44 -4.40
C ARG A 87 -1.38 -5.86 -5.78
N ARG A 88 -1.69 -4.59 -6.03
CA ARG A 88 -1.30 -3.89 -7.25
C ARG A 88 0.22 -3.72 -7.33
N VAL A 89 0.85 -3.31 -6.22
CA VAL A 89 2.32 -3.22 -6.14
C VAL A 89 2.97 -4.58 -6.37
N ALA A 90 2.44 -5.65 -5.75
CA ALA A 90 2.96 -7.00 -5.94
C ALA A 90 2.90 -7.45 -7.41
N HIS A 91 1.76 -7.21 -8.07
CA HIS A 91 1.59 -7.55 -9.48
C HIS A 91 2.54 -6.74 -10.37
N TRP A 92 2.68 -5.44 -10.11
CA TRP A 92 3.65 -4.60 -10.81
C TRP A 92 5.10 -5.09 -10.61
N MET A 93 5.48 -5.46 -9.39
CA MET A 93 6.80 -6.03 -9.14
C MET A 93 7.00 -7.35 -9.90
N GLN A 94 5.97 -8.20 -9.93
CA GLN A 94 6.00 -9.47 -10.66
C GLN A 94 6.24 -9.26 -12.16
N THR A 95 5.55 -8.32 -12.80
CA THR A 95 5.71 -8.06 -14.25
C THR A 95 7.10 -7.51 -14.60
N LYS A 96 7.76 -6.86 -13.64
CA LYS A 96 9.12 -6.30 -13.80
C LYS A 96 10.24 -7.24 -13.33
N GLY A 97 9.89 -8.45 -12.87
CA GLY A 97 10.85 -9.42 -12.35
C GLY A 97 11.51 -8.98 -11.04
N LEU A 98 10.79 -8.25 -10.19
CA LEU A 98 11.22 -7.82 -8.86
C LEU A 98 10.65 -8.76 -7.78
N PRO A 99 11.27 -8.80 -6.58
CA PRO A 99 10.73 -9.50 -5.42
C PRO A 99 9.29 -9.07 -5.09
N HIS A 100 8.33 -9.98 -5.24
CA HIS A 100 6.89 -9.73 -5.06
C HIS A 100 6.28 -10.59 -3.94
N ASN A 101 7.10 -11.28 -3.16
CA ASN A 101 6.64 -12.13 -2.06
C ASN A 101 6.22 -11.28 -0.86
N ARG A 102 5.41 -11.87 0.02
CA ARG A 102 4.93 -11.20 1.25
C ARG A 102 6.07 -10.63 2.10
N GLN A 103 7.20 -11.33 2.16
CA GLN A 103 8.37 -10.89 2.93
C GLN A 103 9.01 -9.62 2.37
N ALA A 104 9.11 -9.46 1.04
CA ALA A 104 9.60 -8.24 0.42
C ALA A 104 8.62 -7.07 0.57
N LEU A 105 7.32 -7.34 0.50
CA LEU A 105 6.27 -6.31 0.53
C LEU A 105 5.88 -5.84 1.94
N THR A 106 6.14 -6.64 2.98
CA THR A 106 5.75 -6.28 4.36
C THR A 106 6.45 -5.00 4.85
N PRO A 107 7.79 -4.83 4.70
CA PRO A 107 8.46 -3.58 5.06
C PRO A 107 7.89 -2.37 4.32
N MET A 108 7.59 -2.51 3.02
CA MET A 108 6.95 -1.45 2.24
C MET A 108 5.60 -1.03 2.82
N ALA A 109 4.74 -1.99 3.18
CA ALA A 109 3.45 -1.70 3.77
C ALA A 109 3.58 -1.01 5.15
N VAL A 110 4.54 -1.44 5.97
CA VAL A 110 4.83 -0.84 7.29
C VAL A 110 5.28 0.61 7.14
N HIS A 111 6.13 0.90 6.16
CA HIS A 111 6.62 2.24 5.86
C HIS A 111 5.66 3.08 5.00
N GLY A 112 4.43 2.59 4.73
CA GLY A 112 3.42 3.32 3.98
C GLY A 112 3.70 3.44 2.48
N VAL A 113 4.61 2.63 1.94
CA VAL A 113 4.92 2.54 0.51
C VAL A 113 3.94 1.58 -0.16
N THR A 114 2.68 2.00 -0.23
CA THR A 114 1.56 1.15 -0.70
C THR A 114 1.19 1.37 -2.16
N SER A 115 1.83 2.31 -2.86
CA SER A 115 1.58 2.59 -4.27
C SER A 115 2.88 2.87 -5.03
N ILE A 116 2.87 2.61 -6.34
CA ILE A 116 3.99 2.88 -7.25
C ILE A 116 4.32 4.39 -7.26
N LYS A 117 3.29 5.24 -7.23
CA LYS A 117 3.45 6.70 -7.10
C LYS A 117 4.23 7.08 -5.85
N ARG A 118 3.84 6.53 -4.68
CA ARG A 118 4.55 6.81 -3.43
C ARG A 118 5.99 6.29 -3.45
N LEU A 119 6.22 5.12 -4.04
CA LEU A 119 7.56 4.58 -4.25
C LEU A 119 8.42 5.52 -5.10
N ALA A 120 7.87 6.04 -6.20
CA ALA A 120 8.55 6.98 -7.08
C ALA A 120 8.84 8.33 -6.41
N GLU A 121 7.88 8.87 -5.66
CA GLU A 121 8.07 10.10 -4.87
C GLU A 121 9.23 9.97 -3.88
N LEU A 122 9.29 8.87 -3.13
CA LEU A 122 10.36 8.61 -2.18
C LEU A 122 11.72 8.44 -2.89
N ALA A 123 11.73 7.79 -4.06
CA ALA A 123 12.94 7.61 -4.86
C ALA A 123 13.46 8.94 -5.42
N LEU A 124 12.58 9.82 -5.90
CA LEU A 124 12.94 11.15 -6.39
C LEU A 124 13.49 12.04 -5.27
N ASN A 125 12.88 11.98 -4.08
CA ASN A 125 13.27 12.77 -2.92
C ASN A 125 14.45 12.18 -2.13
N ARG A 126 14.96 11.00 -2.53
CA ARG A 126 16.02 10.26 -1.81
C ARG A 126 15.70 10.08 -0.33
N ASP A 127 14.44 9.77 -0.02
CA ASP A 127 13.97 9.64 1.36
C ASP A 127 14.58 8.38 2.00
N PRO A 128 15.23 8.47 3.18
CA PRO A 128 15.83 7.32 3.86
C PRO A 128 14.82 6.24 4.26
N ILE A 129 13.53 6.58 4.35
CA ILE A 129 12.45 5.61 4.59
C ILE A 129 12.42 4.54 3.49
N LEU A 130 12.83 4.90 2.26
CA LEU A 130 12.83 4.00 1.12
C LEU A 130 13.82 2.85 1.30
N ASP A 131 14.98 3.10 1.89
CA ASP A 131 15.99 2.07 2.10
C ASP A 131 15.51 1.06 3.17
N SER A 132 14.76 1.54 4.16
CA SER A 132 14.10 0.68 5.14
C SER A 132 12.95 -0.14 4.52
N ALA A 133 12.17 0.48 3.62
CA ALA A 133 11.08 -0.16 2.89
C ALA A 133 11.58 -1.24 1.93
N LEU A 134 12.78 -1.09 1.38
CA LEU A 134 13.40 -2.05 0.44
C LEU A 134 14.50 -2.90 1.09
N ALA A 135 14.59 -2.95 2.41
CA ALA A 135 15.66 -3.63 3.13
C ALA A 135 15.80 -5.14 2.81
N ARG A 136 14.78 -5.75 2.21
CA ARG A 136 14.76 -7.17 1.81
C ARG A 136 15.10 -7.40 0.34
N PHE A 137 15.33 -6.35 -0.42
CA PHE A 137 15.73 -6.39 -1.83
C PHE A 137 17.26 -6.42 -1.93
N THR A 138 17.78 -7.11 -2.94
CA THR A 138 19.20 -7.01 -3.28
C THR A 138 19.53 -5.58 -3.73
N ALA A 139 20.78 -5.13 -3.62
CA ALA A 139 21.18 -3.78 -4.05
C ALA A 139 20.79 -3.51 -5.52
N GLY A 140 20.99 -4.48 -6.40
CA GLY A 140 20.57 -4.38 -7.81
C GLY A 140 19.04 -4.27 -7.97
N ASP A 141 18.27 -5.04 -7.20
CA ASP A 141 16.80 -4.93 -7.25
C ASP A 141 16.30 -3.61 -6.67
N GLN A 142 16.97 -3.06 -5.65
CA GLN A 142 16.64 -1.75 -5.10
C GLN A 142 16.81 -0.65 -6.15
N GLU A 143 17.96 -0.62 -6.83
CA GLU A 143 18.21 0.36 -7.88
C GLU A 143 17.22 0.22 -9.04
N ARG A 144 16.96 -1.02 -9.48
CA ARG A 144 15.97 -1.31 -10.53
C ARG A 144 14.56 -0.88 -10.12
N ALA A 145 14.13 -1.19 -8.89
CA ALA A 145 12.82 -0.80 -8.39
C ALA A 145 12.67 0.73 -8.32
N LYS A 146 13.71 1.43 -7.85
CA LYS A 146 13.77 2.90 -7.83
C LYS A 146 13.66 3.47 -9.25
N ALA A 147 14.48 3.00 -10.19
CA ALA A 147 14.50 3.47 -11.57
C ALA A 147 13.13 3.28 -12.25
N LEU A 148 12.62 2.05 -12.25
CA LEU A 148 11.35 1.70 -12.91
C LEU A 148 10.17 2.49 -12.34
N ALA A 149 10.12 2.68 -11.01
CA ALA A 149 9.06 3.47 -10.39
C ALA A 149 9.13 4.94 -10.83
N THR A 150 10.33 5.53 -10.91
CA THR A 150 10.48 6.92 -11.37
C THR A 150 10.17 7.11 -12.85
N GLU A 151 10.50 6.13 -13.70
CA GLU A 151 10.18 6.16 -15.13
C GLU A 151 8.66 6.12 -15.35
N GLU A 152 7.97 5.15 -14.75
CA GLU A 152 6.51 5.05 -14.89
C GLU A 152 5.79 6.27 -14.30
N PHE A 153 6.29 6.82 -13.19
CA PHE A 153 5.71 8.04 -12.62
C PHE A 153 5.87 9.24 -13.57
N LYS A 154 7.04 9.39 -14.20
CA LYS A 154 7.24 10.43 -15.22
C LYS A 154 6.30 10.22 -16.40
N GLU A 155 6.18 9.00 -16.90
CA GLU A 155 5.27 8.67 -18.01
C GLU A 155 3.82 8.98 -17.68
N GLN A 156 3.34 8.63 -16.49
CA GLN A 156 1.99 8.96 -16.03
C GLN A 156 1.76 10.47 -16.02
N VAL A 157 2.69 11.24 -15.45
CA VAL A 157 2.61 12.71 -15.44
C VAL A 157 2.58 13.27 -16.86
N TRP A 158 3.42 12.75 -17.77
CA TRP A 158 3.44 13.18 -19.17
C TRP A 158 2.14 12.86 -19.92
N GLN A 159 1.49 11.74 -19.61
CA GLN A 159 0.20 11.39 -20.18
C GLN A 159 -0.92 12.29 -19.66
N GLU A 160 -0.97 12.53 -18.34
CA GLU A 160 -1.93 13.46 -17.73
C GLU A 160 -1.81 14.87 -18.33
N TRP A 161 -0.60 15.35 -18.55
CA TRP A 161 -0.35 16.64 -19.20
C TRP A 161 -0.85 16.68 -20.66
N ARG A 162 -0.65 15.60 -21.43
CA ARG A 162 -1.15 15.49 -22.80
C ARG A 162 -2.67 15.50 -22.85
N GLU A 163 -3.33 14.76 -21.97
CA GLU A 163 -4.79 14.74 -21.88
C GLU A 163 -5.34 16.12 -21.49
N GLN A 164 -4.72 16.81 -20.52
CA GLN A 164 -5.13 18.16 -20.14
C GLN A 164 -4.96 19.17 -21.28
N ALA A 165 -3.87 19.06 -22.05
CA ALA A 165 -3.67 19.91 -23.22
C ALA A 165 -4.76 19.70 -24.28
N GLN A 166 -5.10 18.44 -24.58
CA GLN A 166 -6.17 18.10 -25.53
C GLN A 166 -7.55 18.54 -25.03
N ARG A 167 -7.83 18.43 -23.73
CA ARG A 167 -9.09 18.92 -23.15
C ARG A 167 -9.22 20.43 -23.32
N LYS A 168 -8.17 21.19 -22.99
CA LYS A 168 -8.15 22.64 -23.19
C LYS A 168 -8.29 23.04 -24.66
N GLU A 169 -7.70 22.28 -25.56
CA GLU A 169 -7.85 22.51 -27.01
C GLU A 169 -9.29 22.28 -27.46
N ARG A 170 -9.94 21.19 -27.02
CA ARG A 170 -11.36 20.93 -27.30
C ARG A 170 -12.29 21.97 -26.68
N GLU A 171 -12.00 22.44 -25.47
CA GLU A 171 -12.74 23.53 -24.83
C GLU A 171 -12.64 24.82 -25.66
N LEU A 172 -11.45 25.18 -26.13
CA LEU A 172 -11.24 26.34 -27.00
C LEU A 172 -11.92 26.20 -28.37
N GLU A 173 -11.98 25.00 -28.93
CA GLU A 173 -12.72 24.71 -30.18
C GLU A 173 -14.23 24.77 -29.98
N GLN A 174 -14.75 24.37 -28.81
CA GLN A 174 -16.17 24.46 -28.45
C GLN A 174 -16.61 25.88 -28.08
N GLU A 175 -15.71 26.72 -27.59
CA GLU A 175 -15.96 28.15 -27.34
C GLU A 175 -15.88 29.00 -28.62
N ALA A 176 -15.19 28.52 -29.66
CA ALA A 176 -15.04 29.23 -30.94
C ALA A 176 -16.35 29.53 -31.72
N PRO A 177 -17.38 28.65 -31.77
CA PRO A 177 -18.61 28.95 -32.50
C PRO A 177 -19.53 29.96 -31.81
N LEU A 178 -19.30 30.34 -30.55
CA LEU A 178 -20.09 31.37 -29.84
C LEU A 178 -19.58 32.81 -30.07
N MET A 179 -18.40 32.97 -30.67
CA MET A 179 -17.81 34.27 -31.05
C MET A 179 -17.88 34.49 -32.57
N GLY A 180 -19.04 34.18 -33.15
CA GLY A 180 -19.20 34.00 -34.59
C GLY A 180 -20.44 34.60 -35.23
N THR A 181 -21.04 35.68 -34.69
CA THR A 181 -21.91 36.60 -35.44
C THR A 181 -21.83 38.03 -34.89
N ILE A 182 -20.66 38.66 -35.01
CA ILE A 182 -20.60 40.13 -35.13
C ILE A 182 -19.74 40.45 -36.35
N SER A 183 -20.33 40.32 -37.54
CA SER A 183 -20.09 41.26 -38.63
C SER A 183 -20.87 42.52 -38.27
N GLU A 184 -20.25 43.65 -37.94
CA GLU A 184 -19.59 44.50 -38.92
C GLU A 184 -18.17 44.93 -38.49
N GLY A 185 -17.22 44.73 -39.40
CA GLY A 185 -16.11 45.66 -39.63
C GLY A 185 -15.02 45.81 -38.55
N ARG A 186 -14.10 44.84 -38.43
CA ARG A 186 -12.64 45.07 -38.33
C ARG A 186 -11.86 43.76 -38.08
N PRO A 187 -10.80 43.44 -38.85
CA PRO A 187 -9.94 42.30 -38.55
C PRO A 187 -8.72 42.74 -37.71
N VAL A 188 -8.81 42.75 -36.37
CA VAL A 188 -7.62 42.95 -35.52
C VAL A 188 -7.75 42.19 -34.20
N ALA A 189 -7.36 40.91 -34.15
CA ALA A 189 -6.88 40.26 -32.91
C ALA A 189 -6.43 38.80 -33.06
N ALA A 190 -7.00 38.04 -34.01
CA ALA A 190 -6.85 36.58 -33.99
C ALA A 190 -5.45 36.07 -34.42
N VAL A 191 -4.72 36.83 -35.25
CA VAL A 191 -3.43 36.40 -35.80
C VAL A 191 -2.27 36.51 -34.79
N LYS A 192 -2.38 37.36 -33.75
CA LYS A 192 -1.28 37.57 -32.79
C LYS A 192 -1.17 36.50 -31.69
N LYS A 193 -2.25 35.77 -31.34
CA LYS A 193 -2.20 34.74 -30.29
C LYS A 193 -1.50 33.45 -30.75
N LYS A 194 -1.70 33.02 -32.00
CA LYS A 194 -1.02 31.83 -32.55
C LYS A 194 0.51 32.00 -32.62
N SER A 195 1.01 33.21 -32.88
CA SER A 195 2.45 33.49 -32.96
C SER A 195 3.17 33.50 -31.59
N ARG A 196 2.49 33.85 -30.49
CA ARG A 196 3.09 33.83 -29.14
C ARG A 196 3.28 32.42 -28.60
N ILE A 197 2.40 31.48 -28.95
CA ILE A 197 2.50 30.07 -28.51
C ILE A 197 3.60 29.34 -29.28
N ALA A 198 3.75 29.60 -30.59
CA ALA A 198 4.85 29.03 -31.38
C ALA A 198 6.25 29.48 -30.90
N ARG A 199 6.36 30.65 -30.25
CA ARG A 199 7.62 31.16 -29.68
C ARG A 199 7.96 30.52 -28.32
N TRP A 200 6.97 29.99 -27.59
CA TRP A 200 7.19 29.21 -26.37
C TRP A 200 7.65 27.77 -26.65
N LEU A 201 7.27 27.19 -27.79
CA LEU A 201 7.64 25.84 -28.22
C LEU A 201 9.09 25.69 -28.71
N ARG A 202 9.89 26.77 -28.74
CA ARG A 202 11.26 26.77 -29.28
C ARG A 202 12.35 27.03 -28.24
N ILE A 203 12.00 27.11 -26.95
CA ILE A 203 12.95 27.25 -25.84
C ILE A 203 12.59 26.22 -24.75
N LYS A 204 13.07 24.99 -24.94
CA LYS A 204 13.64 24.07 -23.93
C LYS A 204 13.77 22.67 -24.52
#